data_AF-A0A3B9J0Q1-F1
#
_entry.id   AF-A0A3B9J0Q1-F1
#
_cell.length_a   1.000
_cell.length_b   1.000
_cell.length_c   1.000
_cell.angle_alpha   90.00
_cell.angle_beta   90.00
_cell.angle_gamma   90.00
#
_symmetry.space_group_name_H-M   'P 1'
#
loop_
_entity.id
_entity.type
_entity.pdbx_description
1 polymer ?
#
loop_
_entity_poly.entity_id
_entity_poly.type
_entity_poly.pdbx_seq_one_letter_code
_entity_poly.pdbx_strand_id
1 'polypeptide(L)'
;MPVMFFLPLWAFVYVKLTEPPPEPVTARTEGAATYAAQCASCHGGDGAGSEGGGVGRPLYNGEVLLTFPKLDADMILWLTVGSEGIGIGNPYGATDRPGGAHISGETGANMPGFGGALTEYKIYSVARYIREVLSGEELSDEELAARDTEWEELGGGKDIGGGHGGGGH
;
A
#
# COMPACT_ATOMS: atom_id res chain seq x y z
N MET A 1 4.30 -26.07 50.49
CA MET A 1 3.84 -26.28 49.09
C MET A 1 4.54 -25.28 48.18
N PRO A 2 5.72 -25.62 47.61
CA PRO A 2 6.53 -24.67 46.83
C PRO A 2 6.12 -24.56 45.34
N VAL A 3 5.14 -25.34 44.88
CA VAL A 3 4.76 -25.44 43.46
C VAL A 3 4.00 -24.20 42.94
N MET A 4 3.22 -23.52 43.78
CA MET A 4 2.38 -22.39 43.34
C MET A 4 3.16 -21.12 42.96
N PHE A 5 4.41 -20.96 43.42
CA PHE A 5 5.23 -19.78 43.10
C PHE A 5 5.80 -19.81 41.67
N PHE A 6 5.85 -20.99 41.03
CA PHE A 6 6.39 -21.16 39.68
C PHE A 6 5.33 -21.11 38.57
N LEU A 7 4.04 -21.20 38.91
CA LEU A 7 2.93 -21.11 37.95
C LEU A 7 2.92 -19.82 37.12
N PRO A 8 3.09 -18.60 37.68
CA PRO A 8 3.12 -17.38 36.86
C PRO A 8 4.32 -17.34 35.89
N LEU A 9 5.46 -17.92 36.28
CA LEU A 9 6.64 -18.02 35.42
C LEU A 9 6.41 -19.02 34.28
N TRP A 10 5.83 -20.19 34.59
CA TRP A 10 5.45 -21.20 33.61
C TRP A 10 4.35 -20.73 32.67
N ALA A 11 3.38 -19.96 33.17
CA ALA A 11 2.32 -19.35 32.36
C ALA A 11 2.88 -18.33 31.37
N PHE A 12 3.83 -17.49 31.78
CA PHE A 12 4.49 -16.55 30.86
C PHE A 12 5.30 -17.26 29.78
N VAL A 13 6.10 -18.27 30.15
CA VAL A 13 6.85 -19.09 29.19
C VAL A 13 5.91 -19.82 28.24
N TYR A 14 4.82 -20.41 28.75
CA TYR A 14 3.81 -21.10 27.95
C TYR A 14 3.15 -20.15 26.95
N VAL A 15 2.70 -18.97 27.40
CA VAL A 15 2.13 -17.94 26.51
C VAL A 15 3.12 -17.56 25.41
N LYS A 16 4.38 -17.25 25.76
CA LYS A 16 5.41 -16.91 24.77
C LYS A 16 5.78 -18.05 23.82
N LEU A 17 5.65 -19.30 24.24
CA LEU A 17 5.90 -20.47 23.39
C LEU A 17 4.72 -20.79 22.46
N THR A 18 3.52 -20.32 22.81
CA THR A 18 2.27 -20.56 22.04
C THR A 18 1.85 -19.37 21.18
N GLU A 19 2.52 -18.22 21.27
CA GLU A 19 2.29 -17.10 20.36
C GLU A 19 2.63 -17.56 18.93
N PRO A 20 1.66 -17.58 18.00
CA PRO A 20 1.96 -17.90 16.62
C PRO A 20 2.99 -16.91 16.08
N PRO A 21 3.86 -17.34 15.13
CA PRO A 21 4.78 -16.42 14.47
C PRO A 21 3.98 -15.22 13.93
N PRO A 22 4.54 -14.00 13.98
CA PRO A 22 3.90 -12.88 13.31
C PRO A 22 3.65 -13.25 11.84
N GLU A 23 2.46 -12.94 11.35
CA GLU A 23 2.10 -13.17 9.95
C GLU A 23 3.14 -12.50 9.03
N PRO A 24 3.55 -13.17 7.94
CA PRO A 24 4.52 -12.60 7.02
C PRO A 24 3.97 -11.32 6.40
N VAL A 25 4.79 -10.26 6.39
CA VAL A 25 4.43 -9.03 5.68
C VAL A 25 4.46 -9.31 4.19
N THR A 26 3.32 -9.10 3.54
CA THR A 26 3.16 -9.15 2.09
C THR A 26 3.08 -7.73 1.52
N ALA A 27 3.26 -7.59 0.21
CA ALA A 27 3.04 -6.32 -0.47
C ALA A 27 1.65 -5.74 -0.20
N ARG A 28 0.60 -6.58 -0.14
CA ARG A 28 -0.78 -6.13 0.13
C ARG A 28 -0.95 -5.61 1.56
N THR A 29 -0.37 -6.29 2.56
CA THR A 29 -0.46 -5.84 3.96
C THR A 29 0.34 -4.57 4.21
N GLU A 30 1.54 -4.45 3.62
CA GLU A 30 2.33 -3.21 3.65
C GLU A 30 1.59 -2.08 2.94
N GLY A 31 0.97 -2.39 1.80
CA GLY A 31 0.18 -1.45 1.02
C GLY A 31 -1.05 -0.94 1.77
N ALA A 32 -1.75 -1.82 2.48
CA ALA A 32 -2.88 -1.44 3.34
C ALA A 32 -2.44 -0.48 4.47
N ALA A 33 -1.31 -0.78 5.13
CA ALA A 33 -0.75 0.09 6.17
C ALA A 33 -0.33 1.46 5.60
N THR A 34 0.35 1.46 4.46
CA THR A 34 0.76 2.67 3.75
C THR A 34 -0.45 3.50 3.31
N TYR A 35 -1.47 2.85 2.76
CA TYR A 35 -2.72 3.50 2.33
C TYR A 35 -3.42 4.21 3.48
N ALA A 36 -3.61 3.51 4.60
CA ALA A 36 -4.24 4.06 5.79
C ALA A 36 -3.48 5.28 6.32
N ALA A 37 -2.15 5.24 6.27
CA ALA A 37 -1.30 6.31 6.79
C ALA A 37 -1.20 7.54 5.88
N GLN A 38 -1.19 7.35 4.54
CA GLN A 38 -0.81 8.40 3.59
C GLN A 38 -1.92 8.80 2.59
N CYS A 39 -2.88 7.91 2.32
CA CYS A 39 -3.80 8.07 1.20
C CYS A 39 -5.26 8.27 1.66
N ALA A 40 -5.66 7.55 2.72
CA ALA A 40 -7.05 7.47 3.16
C ALA A 40 -7.65 8.82 3.61
N SER A 41 -6.84 9.77 4.07
CA SER A 41 -7.33 11.09 4.48
C SER A 41 -7.99 11.88 3.34
N CYS A 42 -7.56 11.64 2.10
CA CYS A 42 -8.10 12.31 0.92
C CYS A 42 -9.02 11.39 0.11
N HIS A 43 -8.67 10.11 0.01
CA HIS A 43 -9.38 9.14 -0.82
C HIS A 43 -10.42 8.31 -0.06
N GLY A 44 -10.59 8.52 1.25
CA GLY A 44 -11.44 7.68 2.10
C GLY A 44 -10.78 6.35 2.45
N GLY A 45 -11.24 5.69 3.51
CA GLY A 45 -10.67 4.40 3.94
C GLY A 45 -10.96 3.25 2.98
N ASP A 46 -12.08 3.35 2.25
CA ASP A 46 -12.55 2.41 1.23
C ASP A 46 -12.18 2.83 -0.19
N GLY A 47 -11.51 3.98 -0.37
CA GLY A 47 -11.20 4.51 -1.68
C GLY A 47 -12.37 5.22 -2.39
N ALA A 48 -13.48 5.53 -1.71
CA ALA A 48 -14.61 6.23 -2.35
C ALA A 48 -14.27 7.65 -2.82
N GLY A 49 -13.24 8.27 -2.24
CA GLY A 49 -12.79 9.62 -2.60
C GLY A 49 -13.92 10.63 -2.57
N SER A 50 -14.05 11.42 -3.64
CA SER A 50 -15.09 12.43 -3.79
C SER A 50 -16.52 11.89 -3.75
N GLU A 51 -16.74 10.61 -4.06
CA GLU A 51 -18.07 9.98 -3.92
C GLU A 51 -18.41 9.72 -2.45
N GLY A 52 -17.41 9.53 -1.60
CA GLY A 52 -17.53 9.42 -0.14
C GLY A 52 -17.37 10.75 0.62
N GLY A 53 -17.29 11.88 -0.08
CA GLY A 53 -17.09 13.21 0.51
C GLY A 53 -15.63 13.59 0.77
N GLY A 54 -14.67 12.80 0.29
CA GLY A 54 -13.24 13.14 0.27
C GLY A 54 -12.87 14.15 -0.83
N VAL A 55 -11.60 14.55 -0.86
CA VAL A 55 -11.07 15.47 -1.89
C VAL A 55 -10.32 14.74 -3.01
N GLY A 56 -9.90 13.50 -2.77
CA GLY A 56 -9.25 12.65 -3.76
C GLY A 56 -10.25 12.04 -4.73
N ARG A 57 -9.80 11.66 -5.92
CA ARG A 57 -10.64 10.91 -6.88
C ARG A 57 -10.98 9.52 -6.33
N PRO A 58 -12.11 8.91 -6.75
CA PRO A 58 -12.42 7.53 -6.42
C PRO A 58 -11.30 6.58 -6.87
N LEU A 59 -10.95 5.62 -6.00
CA LEU A 59 -9.93 4.61 -6.24
C LEU A 59 -10.48 3.18 -6.27
N TYR A 60 -11.74 3.02 -5.89
CA TYR A 60 -12.45 1.76 -5.75
C TYR A 60 -13.21 1.35 -7.03
N ASN A 61 -13.80 0.15 -7.03
CA ASN A 61 -14.70 -0.33 -8.10
C ASN A 61 -14.11 -0.26 -9.52
N GLY A 62 -12.81 -0.50 -9.67
CA GLY A 62 -12.12 -0.52 -10.95
C GLY A 62 -11.74 0.85 -11.52
N GLU A 63 -12.05 1.96 -10.83
CA GLU A 63 -11.74 3.32 -11.29
C GLU A 63 -10.24 3.54 -11.53
N VAL A 64 -9.40 2.92 -10.69
CA VAL A 64 -7.94 2.98 -10.87
C VAL A 64 -7.50 2.15 -12.07
N LEU A 65 -8.20 1.07 -12.41
CA LEU A 65 -7.87 0.24 -13.57
C LEU A 65 -8.25 0.94 -14.88
N LEU A 66 -9.27 1.79 -14.86
CA LEU A 66 -9.59 2.66 -16.00
C LEU A 66 -8.55 3.76 -16.17
N THR A 67 -8.09 4.34 -15.06
CA THR A 67 -7.09 5.43 -15.07
C THR A 67 -5.70 4.93 -15.39
N PHE A 68 -5.30 3.81 -14.81
CA PHE A 68 -4.01 3.16 -14.99
C PHE A 68 -4.27 1.71 -15.39
N PRO A 69 -4.38 1.38 -16.68
CA PRO A 69 -4.67 0.01 -17.11
C PRO A 69 -3.62 -1.01 -16.66
N LYS A 70 -2.39 -0.56 -16.38
CA LYS A 70 -1.28 -1.38 -15.91
C LYS A 70 -0.71 -0.81 -14.61
N LEU A 71 -0.16 -1.70 -13.77
CA LEU A 71 0.54 -1.36 -12.53
C LEU A 71 1.92 -0.70 -12.80
N ASP A 72 2.34 -0.63 -14.06
CA ASP A 72 3.67 -0.22 -14.49
C ASP A 72 3.92 1.29 -14.33
N ALA A 73 4.77 1.84 -15.21
CA ALA A 73 5.37 3.16 -15.06
C ALA A 73 4.37 4.26 -14.73
N ASP A 74 3.14 4.25 -15.26
CA ASP A 74 2.24 5.40 -15.13
C ASP A 74 1.66 5.57 -13.72
N MET A 75 1.20 4.49 -13.08
CA MET A 75 0.65 4.58 -11.71
C MET A 75 1.76 4.86 -10.71
N ILE A 76 2.90 4.16 -10.84
CA ILE A 76 4.06 4.35 -9.97
C ILE A 76 4.62 5.77 -10.13
N LEU A 77 4.71 6.28 -11.36
CA LEU A 77 5.11 7.66 -11.63
C LEU A 77 4.15 8.64 -10.96
N TRP A 78 2.83 8.46 -11.16
CA TRP A 78 1.82 9.34 -10.54
C TRP A 78 1.95 9.40 -9.02
N LEU A 79 2.08 8.25 -8.35
CA LEU A 79 2.30 8.19 -6.90
C LEU A 79 3.62 8.85 -6.49
N THR A 80 4.66 8.72 -7.31
CA THR A 80 5.99 9.25 -7.01
C THR A 80 6.02 10.77 -7.13
N VAL A 81 5.45 11.35 -8.20
CA VAL A 81 5.65 12.76 -8.55
C VAL A 81 4.43 13.65 -8.28
N GLY A 82 3.24 13.05 -8.15
CA GLY A 82 1.99 13.75 -7.90
C GLY A 82 1.61 14.75 -8.98
N SER A 83 0.67 15.63 -8.63
CA SER A 83 0.08 16.58 -9.57
C SER A 83 1.09 17.59 -10.12
N GLU A 84 1.95 18.15 -9.26
CA GLU A 84 2.95 19.12 -9.69
C GLU A 84 4.04 18.48 -10.57
N GLY A 85 4.45 17.25 -10.25
CA GLY A 85 5.47 16.55 -11.02
C GLY A 85 5.02 16.12 -12.42
N ILE A 86 3.72 15.81 -12.59
CA ILE A 86 3.12 15.66 -13.94
C ILE A 86 2.97 17.00 -14.65
N GLY A 87 2.84 18.08 -13.90
CA GLY A 87 2.50 19.41 -14.38
C GLY A 87 0.99 19.64 -14.37
N ILE A 88 0.56 20.70 -13.69
CA ILE A 88 -0.85 21.08 -13.60
C ILE A 88 -1.41 21.37 -14.99
N GLY A 89 -2.58 20.80 -15.29
CA GLY A 89 -3.23 20.91 -16.61
C GLY A 89 -2.83 19.83 -17.61
N ASN A 90 -1.82 18.99 -17.31
CA ASN A 90 -1.46 17.86 -18.16
C ASN A 90 -2.31 16.61 -17.82
N PRO A 91 -2.58 15.75 -18.81
CA PRO A 91 -3.21 14.46 -18.55
C PRO A 91 -2.26 13.51 -17.81
N TYR A 92 -2.82 12.58 -17.05
CA TYR A 92 -2.09 11.45 -16.46
C TYR A 92 -2.87 10.14 -16.64
N GLY A 93 -2.14 9.02 -16.63
CA GLY A 93 -2.70 7.71 -16.91
C GLY A 93 -3.21 7.57 -18.36
N ALA A 94 -4.22 6.72 -18.56
CA ALA A 94 -4.82 6.46 -19.85
C ALA A 94 -5.53 7.70 -20.42
N THR A 95 -5.02 8.20 -21.54
CA THR A 95 -5.62 9.35 -22.24
C THR A 95 -6.90 9.01 -22.99
N ASP A 96 -7.10 7.73 -23.30
CA ASP A 96 -8.28 7.14 -23.93
C ASP A 96 -9.26 6.53 -22.91
N ARG A 97 -9.09 6.83 -21.62
CA ARG A 97 -9.95 6.38 -20.53
C ARG A 97 -11.44 6.67 -20.83
N PRO A 98 -12.36 5.71 -20.63
CA PRO A 98 -13.80 5.96 -20.69
C PRO A 98 -14.22 7.08 -19.73
N GLY A 99 -14.95 8.08 -20.24
CA GLY A 99 -15.27 9.29 -19.48
C GLY A 99 -14.20 10.39 -19.53
N GLY A 100 -13.13 10.19 -20.31
CA GLY A 100 -12.07 11.16 -20.55
C GLY A 100 -10.84 10.94 -19.68
N ALA A 101 -9.70 11.42 -20.20
CA ALA A 101 -8.44 11.47 -19.48
C ALA A 101 -8.59 12.30 -18.19
N HIS A 102 -7.93 11.86 -17.12
CA HIS A 102 -7.83 12.70 -15.93
C HIS A 102 -6.75 13.74 -16.12
N ILE A 103 -7.07 14.97 -15.70
CA ILE A 103 -6.16 16.10 -15.77
C ILE A 103 -5.63 16.43 -14.38
N SER A 104 -4.32 16.64 -14.30
CA SER A 104 -3.62 17.02 -13.08
C SER A 104 -4.12 18.39 -12.57
N GLY A 105 -4.52 18.45 -11.29
CA GLY A 105 -5.03 19.66 -10.64
C GLY A 105 -6.46 20.07 -11.00
N GLU A 106 -7.15 19.33 -11.87
CA GLU A 106 -8.51 19.67 -12.33
C GLU A 106 -9.54 19.72 -11.19
N THR A 107 -9.38 18.89 -10.16
CA THR A 107 -10.29 18.83 -9.02
C THR A 107 -10.08 20.00 -8.03
N GLY A 108 -9.07 20.84 -8.24
CA GLY A 108 -8.67 21.90 -7.30
C GLY A 108 -7.90 21.39 -6.07
N ALA A 109 -7.83 20.08 -5.86
CA ALA A 109 -7.01 19.44 -4.84
C ALA A 109 -5.84 18.71 -5.51
N ASN A 110 -4.64 19.27 -5.38
CA ASN A 110 -3.43 18.67 -5.94
C ASN A 110 -2.97 17.49 -5.07
N MET A 111 -2.75 16.35 -5.70
CA MET A 111 -2.15 15.19 -5.04
C MET A 111 -0.64 15.42 -4.89
N PRO A 112 -0.07 15.31 -3.67
CA PRO A 112 1.38 15.40 -3.48
C PRO A 112 2.08 14.20 -4.11
N GLY A 113 3.33 14.38 -4.53
CA GLY A 113 4.22 13.28 -4.86
C GLY A 113 4.80 12.65 -3.59
N PHE A 114 4.85 11.32 -3.54
CA PHE A 114 5.36 10.58 -2.39
C PHE A 114 6.80 10.08 -2.59
N GLY A 115 7.42 10.38 -3.72
CA GLY A 115 8.84 10.11 -3.97
C GLY A 115 9.72 10.78 -2.91
N GLY A 116 10.63 10.02 -2.33
CA GLY A 116 11.51 10.48 -1.25
C GLY A 116 10.87 10.52 0.14
N ALA A 117 9.54 10.60 0.25
CA ALA A 117 8.80 10.41 1.50
C ALA A 117 8.52 8.92 1.78
N LEU A 118 8.24 8.16 0.73
CA LEU A 118 8.10 6.71 0.75
C LEU A 118 9.25 6.05 -0.01
N THR A 119 9.65 4.87 0.43
CA THR A 119 10.56 3.98 -0.30
C THR A 119 9.86 3.40 -1.54
N GLU A 120 10.63 2.95 -2.52
CA GLU A 120 10.10 2.38 -3.76
C GLU A 120 9.17 1.20 -3.49
N TYR A 121 9.56 0.27 -2.61
CA TYR A 121 8.71 -0.87 -2.27
C TYR A 121 7.40 -0.44 -1.60
N LYS A 122 7.36 0.66 -0.83
CA LYS A 122 6.11 1.16 -0.21
C LYS A 122 5.18 1.79 -1.24
N ILE A 123 5.72 2.54 -2.19
CA ILE A 123 4.96 3.05 -3.34
C ILE A 123 4.38 1.87 -4.14
N TYR A 124 5.19 0.86 -4.42
CA TYR A 124 4.75 -0.35 -5.11
C TYR A 124 3.68 -1.12 -4.31
N SER A 125 3.86 -1.25 -2.99
CA SER A 125 2.92 -1.90 -2.09
C SER A 125 1.55 -1.23 -2.11
N VAL A 126 1.50 0.09 -1.96
CA VAL A 126 0.24 0.83 -1.95
C VAL A 126 -0.44 0.82 -3.32
N ALA A 127 0.34 0.85 -4.41
CA ALA A 127 -0.20 0.68 -5.76
C ALA A 127 -0.90 -0.67 -5.92
N ARG A 128 -0.27 -1.76 -5.48
CA ARG A 128 -0.87 -3.10 -5.47
C ARG A 128 -2.13 -3.16 -4.61
N TYR A 129 -2.09 -2.64 -3.38
CA TYR A 129 -3.25 -2.62 -2.50
C TYR A 129 -4.44 -1.88 -3.15
N ILE A 130 -4.21 -0.70 -3.72
CA ILE A 130 -5.27 0.06 -4.39
C ILE A 130 -5.88 -0.75 -5.54
N ARG A 131 -5.04 -1.33 -6.40
CA ARG A 131 -5.53 -2.06 -7.59
C ARG A 131 -6.23 -3.36 -7.22
N GLU A 132 -5.54 -4.20 -6.46
CA GLU A 132 -5.96 -5.58 -6.16
C GLU A 132 -7.08 -5.62 -5.11
N VAL A 133 -7.09 -4.69 -4.15
CA VAL A 133 -8.06 -4.72 -3.03
C VAL A 133 -9.18 -3.71 -3.22
N LEU A 134 -8.87 -2.43 -3.46
CA LEU A 134 -9.91 -1.40 -3.57
C LEU A 134 -10.61 -1.45 -4.93
N SER A 135 -9.84 -1.64 -6.00
CA SER A 135 -10.34 -1.67 -7.37
C SER A 135 -10.70 -3.07 -7.88
N GLY A 136 -10.34 -4.13 -7.16
CA GLY A 136 -10.68 -5.51 -7.53
C GLY A 136 -9.99 -6.01 -8.80
N GLU A 137 -8.71 -5.68 -8.99
CA GLU A 137 -7.91 -6.24 -10.08
C GLU A 137 -7.74 -7.75 -9.88
N GLU A 138 -8.31 -8.53 -10.80
CA GLU A 138 -8.13 -9.98 -10.87
C GLU A 138 -6.82 -10.30 -11.58
N LEU A 139 -5.99 -11.14 -10.95
CA LEU A 139 -4.69 -11.55 -11.47
C LEU A 139 -4.61 -13.07 -11.54
N SER A 140 -3.88 -13.57 -12.54
CA SER A 140 -3.44 -14.96 -12.52
C SER A 140 -2.37 -15.19 -11.45
N ASP A 141 -2.19 -16.45 -11.03
CA ASP A 141 -1.16 -16.83 -10.06
C ASP A 141 0.25 -16.46 -10.54
N GLU A 142 0.50 -16.51 -11.85
CA GLU A 142 1.78 -16.14 -12.46
C GLU A 142 2.04 -14.62 -12.34
N GLU A 143 1.02 -13.80 -12.63
CA GLU A 143 1.12 -12.34 -12.49
C GLU A 143 1.30 -11.92 -11.03
N LEU A 144 0.60 -12.59 -10.11
CA LEU A 144 0.74 -12.34 -8.68
C LEU A 144 2.17 -12.67 -8.20
N ALA A 145 2.70 -13.83 -8.59
CA ALA A 145 4.07 -14.24 -8.24
C ALA A 145 5.14 -13.31 -8.82
N ALA A 146 4.93 -12.81 -10.05
CA ALA A 146 5.83 -11.83 -10.67
C ALA A 146 5.84 -10.51 -9.89
N ARG A 147 4.67 -10.01 -9.47
CA ARG A 147 4.56 -8.79 -8.65
C ARG A 147 5.15 -8.95 -7.24
N ASP A 148 5.03 -10.14 -6.66
CA ASP A 148 5.66 -10.45 -5.37
C ASP A 148 7.19 -10.43 -5.50
N THR A 149 7.72 -11.02 -6.56
CA THR A 149 9.17 -11.00 -6.86
C THR A 149 9.69 -9.57 -7.04
N GLU A 150 8.99 -8.76 -7.84
CA GLU A 150 9.37 -7.35 -8.07
C GLU A 150 9.34 -6.54 -6.75
N TRP A 151 8.33 -6.76 -5.91
CA TRP A 151 8.26 -6.11 -4.60
C TRP A 151 9.45 -6.45 -3.70
N GLU A 152 9.89 -7.72 -3.68
CA GLU A 152 11.08 -8.15 -2.94
C GLU A 152 12.37 -7.51 -3.48
N GLU A 153 12.51 -7.42 -4.80
CA GLU A 153 13.64 -6.75 -5.47
C GLU A 153 13.75 -5.28 -5.06
N LEU A 154 12.60 -4.57 -5.00
CA LEU A 154 12.50 -3.18 -4.53
C LEU A 154 12.78 -2.98 -3.03
N GLY A 155 12.96 -4.06 -2.27
CA GLY A 155 13.28 -3.99 -0.84
C GLY A 155 12.16 -4.46 0.10
N GLY A 156 11.04 -4.93 -0.44
CA GLY A 156 9.95 -5.50 0.31
C GLY A 156 10.40 -6.59 1.27
N GLY A 157 9.86 -6.58 2.50
CA GLY A 157 10.14 -7.59 3.52
C GLY A 157 11.49 -7.47 4.23
N LYS A 158 12.38 -6.56 3.83
CA LYS A 158 13.73 -6.41 4.42
C LYS A 158 13.73 -5.56 5.71
N ASP A 159 12.79 -4.62 5.84
CA ASP A 159 12.72 -3.67 6.97
C ASP A 159 12.24 -4.31 8.29
N ILE A 160 11.73 -5.53 8.24
CA ILE A 160 11.23 -6.31 9.39
C ILE A 160 12.33 -7.18 10.04
N GLY A 161 13.48 -7.36 9.37
CA GLY A 161 14.58 -8.19 9.86
C GLY A 161 15.52 -7.52 10.88
N GLY A 162 15.34 -6.23 11.17
CA GLY A 162 16.29 -5.43 11.94
C GLY A 162 16.10 -5.37 13.46
N GLY A 163 15.13 -6.10 14.03
CA GLY A 163 14.71 -5.88 15.42
C GLY A 163 14.62 -7.14 16.28
N HIS A 164 15.76 -7.68 16.73
CA HIS A 164 15.98 -8.25 18.07
C HIS A 164 17.44 -8.75 18.22
N GLY A 165 18.38 -7.80 18.20
CA GLY A 165 19.71 -8.01 18.75
C GLY A 165 19.81 -7.29 20.09
N GLY A 166 19.94 -8.03 21.20
CA GLY A 166 20.40 -7.46 22.47
C GLY A 166 19.58 -7.91 23.68
N GLY A 167 20.16 -8.82 24.46
CA GLY A 167 19.61 -9.18 25.77
C GLY A 167 20.27 -10.39 26.40
N GLY A 168 21.60 -10.45 26.39
CA GLY A 168 22.37 -11.48 27.09
C GLY A 168 23.48 -10.85 27.91
N HIS A 169 23.19 -10.54 29.17
CA HIS A 169 24.14 -10.42 30.28
C HIS A 169 23.42 -10.76 31.58
#